data_AF-X8DAM0-F1
#
_entry.id   AF-X8DAM0-F1
#
_cell.length_a   1.000
_cell.length_b   1.000
_cell.length_c   1.000
_cell.angle_alpha   90.00
_cell.angle_beta   90.00
_cell.angle_gamma   90.00
#
_symmetry.space_group_name_H-M   'P 1'
#
loop_
_entity.id
_entity.type
_entity.pdbx_description
1 polymer ?
#
loop_
_entity_poly.entity_id
_entity_poly.type
_entity_poly.pdbx_seq_one_letter_code
_entity_poly.pdbx_strand_id
1 'polypeptide(L)'
;MTSGRRYESRQQEVSDLSRCLKLLAKELEVPVVALSQLNRGPEQRTDKRPQLSDLRESGAIEQDSDVVILIHRPDLVDPNDPRSGEADLIVAKHRNGPTRRITLAHQLHLSRFANMANPSTSVPF
;
A
#
# COMPACT_ATOMS: atom_id res chain seq x y z
N MET A 1 26.74 -2.05 -19.15
CA MET A 1 27.03 -2.45 -17.76
C MET A 1 27.11 -1.21 -16.91
N THR A 2 26.05 -0.86 -16.17
CA THR A 2 26.09 0.30 -15.26
C THR A 2 26.75 -0.14 -13.96
N SER A 3 28.01 0.26 -13.80
CA SER A 3 28.77 0.21 -12.55
C SER A 3 27.91 0.69 -11.38
N GLY A 4 27.87 -0.10 -10.30
CA GLY A 4 27.07 0.18 -9.10
C GLY A 4 27.26 1.62 -8.63
N ARG A 5 26.21 2.43 -8.78
CA ARG A 5 26.18 3.82 -8.32
C ARG A 5 26.27 3.77 -6.81
N ARG A 6 27.36 4.29 -6.24
CA ARG A 6 27.53 4.37 -4.78
C ARG A 6 26.66 5.51 -4.28
N TYR A 7 25.49 5.19 -3.74
CA TYR A 7 24.59 6.18 -3.16
C TYR A 7 25.14 6.65 -1.80
N GLU A 8 25.18 7.96 -1.57
CA GLU A 8 25.63 8.54 -0.30
C GLU A 8 24.55 8.42 0.79
N SER A 9 23.28 8.28 0.40
CA SER A 9 22.16 8.11 1.30
C SER A 9 21.11 7.17 0.70
N ARG A 10 20.52 6.32 1.55
CA ARG A 10 19.39 5.45 1.20
C ARG A 10 18.22 6.24 0.59
N GLN A 11 18.02 7.48 1.03
CA GLN A 11 16.98 8.35 0.47
C GLN A 11 17.22 8.67 -1.01
N GLN A 12 18.46 8.89 -1.41
CA GLN A 12 18.81 9.15 -2.82
C GLN A 12 18.64 7.89 -3.65
N GLU A 13 19.05 6.73 -3.13
CA GLU A 13 18.86 5.44 -3.80
C GLU A 13 17.37 5.16 -4.08
N VAL A 14 16.53 5.33 -3.05
CA VAL A 14 15.08 5.13 -3.19
C VAL A 14 14.46 6.13 -4.16
N SER A 15 14.94 7.38 -4.17
CA SER A 15 14.48 8.41 -5.08
C SER A 15 14.85 8.14 -6.54
N ASP A 16 16.06 7.65 -6.78
CA ASP A 16 16.49 7.22 -8.11
C ASP A 16 15.68 6.00 -8.57
N LEU A 17 15.47 5.02 -7.70
CA LEU A 17 14.72 3.81 -8.01
C LEU A 17 13.25 4.11 -8.34
N SER A 18 12.58 4.94 -7.53
CA SER A 18 11.17 5.32 -7.77
C SER A 18 10.99 6.01 -9.12
N ARG A 19 11.93 6.91 -9.46
CA ARG A 19 11.92 7.62 -10.74
C ARG A 19 12.16 6.67 -11.91
N CYS A 20 13.15 5.79 -11.82
CA CYS A 20 13.42 4.79 -12.85
C CYS A 20 12.20 3.89 -13.09
N LEU A 21 11.51 3.43 -12.04
CA LEU A 21 10.29 2.64 -12.16
C LEU A 21 9.17 3.41 -12.86
N LYS A 22 9.00 4.71 -12.52
CA LYS A 22 8.00 5.57 -13.17
C LYS A 22 8.29 5.80 -14.64
N LEU A 23 9.55 6.02 -15.01
CA LEU A 23 9.96 6.19 -16.40
C LEU A 23 9.76 4.89 -17.19
N LEU A 24 10.17 3.75 -16.62
CA LEU A 24 9.98 2.43 -17.22
C LEU A 24 8.49 2.12 -17.47
N ALA A 25 7.62 2.40 -16.50
CA ALA A 25 6.19 2.21 -16.63
C ALA A 25 5.59 3.05 -17.77
N LYS A 26 6.09 4.28 -17.96
CA LYS A 26 5.66 5.17 -19.05
C LYS A 26 6.20 4.73 -20.40
N GLU A 27 7.45 4.27 -20.46
CA GLU A 27 8.10 3.85 -21.70
C GLU A 27 7.50 2.56 -22.25
N LEU A 28 7.20 1.60 -21.38
CA LEU A 28 6.61 0.31 -21.76
C LEU A 28 5.07 0.32 -21.77
N GLU A 29 4.45 1.42 -21.33
CA GLU A 29 3.00 1.56 -21.22
C GLU A 29 2.31 0.45 -20.38
N VAL A 30 3.00 -0.03 -19.34
CA VAL A 30 2.48 -1.08 -18.44
C VAL A 30 2.33 -0.58 -17.00
N PRO A 31 1.33 -1.10 -16.25
CA PRO A 31 1.23 -0.82 -14.83
C PRO A 31 2.38 -1.51 -14.08
N VAL A 32 3.16 -0.73 -13.34
CA VAL A 32 4.22 -1.24 -12.45
C VAL A 32 3.73 -1.17 -11.02
N VAL A 33 3.77 -2.31 -10.33
CA VAL A 33 3.46 -2.42 -8.90
C VAL A 33 4.74 -2.65 -8.13
N ALA A 34 5.02 -1.76 -7.17
CA ALA A 34 6.14 -1.90 -6.25
C ALA A 34 5.61 -2.03 -4.82
N LEU A 35 6.26 -2.88 -4.02
CA LEU A 35 5.97 -3.03 -2.60
C LEU A 35 6.96 -2.19 -1.80
N SER A 36 6.45 -1.41 -0.84
CA SER A 36 7.27 -0.67 0.11
C SER A 36 6.88 -1.07 1.52
N GLN A 37 7.88 -1.26 2.37
CA GLN A 37 7.66 -1.37 3.80
C GLN A 37 7.45 0.04 4.38
N LEU A 38 6.60 0.15 5.40
CA LEU A 38 6.38 1.39 6.15
C LEU A 38 7.36 1.45 7.32
N ASN A 39 7.65 2.67 7.76
CA ASN A 39 8.31 2.86 9.06
C ASN A 39 7.41 2.35 10.19
N ARG A 40 7.98 2.03 11.36
CA ARG A 40 7.23 1.57 12.56
C ARG A 40 6.44 2.70 13.25
N GLY A 41 6.47 3.91 12.70
CA GLY A 41 5.73 5.09 13.20
C GLY A 41 4.21 4.89 13.40
N PRO A 42 3.48 4.14 12.55
CA PRO A 42 2.07 3.84 12.78
C PRO A 42 1.81 3.12 14.11
N GLU A 43 2.71 2.24 14.54
CA GLU A 43 2.50 1.40 15.74
C GLU A 43 2.48 2.22 17.03
N GLN A 44 3.12 3.40 17.02
CA GLN A 44 3.23 4.30 18.17
C GLN A 44 2.05 5.29 18.26
N ARG A 45 1.22 5.39 17.21
CA ARG A 45 0.06 6.29 17.20
C ARG A 45 -1.15 5.65 17.88
N THR A 46 -2.01 6.49 18.44
CA THR A 46 -3.31 6.05 18.96
C THR A 46 -4.20 5.45 17.86
N ASP A 47 -4.24 6.12 16.70
CA ASP A 47 -4.83 5.57 15.48
C ASP A 47 -3.71 4.85 14.71
N LYS A 48 -3.53 3.55 14.99
CA LYS A 48 -2.47 2.68 14.42
C LYS A 48 -2.62 2.40 12.92
N ARG A 49 -3.38 3.24 12.22
CA ARG A 49 -3.61 3.17 10.79
C ARG A 49 -2.41 3.72 10.03
N PRO A 50 -1.99 3.06 8.95
CA PRO A 50 -0.94 3.55 8.08
C PRO A 50 -1.39 4.79 7.30
N GLN A 51 -0.47 5.70 7.08
CA GLN A 51 -0.65 6.98 6.40
C GLN A 51 0.51 7.22 5.43
N LEU A 52 0.33 8.14 4.47
CA LEU A 52 1.40 8.48 3.51
C LEU A 52 2.68 8.96 4.20
N SER A 53 2.54 9.68 5.31
CA SER A 53 3.68 10.16 6.10
C SER A 53 4.55 9.03 6.66
N ASP A 54 4.07 7.79 6.70
CA ASP A 54 4.86 6.64 7.14
C ASP A 54 5.84 6.14 6.08
N LEU A 55 5.74 6.65 4.85
CA LEU A 55 6.73 6.51 3.79
C LEU A 55 7.88 7.53 3.92
N ARG A 56 8.04 8.19 5.09
CA ARG A 56 8.93 9.36 5.31
C ARG A 56 10.37 9.25 4.80
N GLU A 57 10.96 8.05 4.78
CA GLU A 57 12.30 7.82 4.21
C GLU A 57 12.31 7.79 2.67
N SER A 58 11.15 8.01 2.06
CA SER A 58 10.85 7.77 0.65
C SER A 58 9.89 8.83 0.11
N GLY A 59 10.10 10.10 0.46
CA GLY A 59 9.30 11.22 -0.07
C GLY A 59 9.23 11.25 -1.61
N ALA A 60 10.24 10.71 -2.29
CA ALA A 60 10.21 10.53 -3.74
C ALA A 60 9.21 9.47 -4.21
N ILE A 61 9.00 8.37 -3.47
CA ILE A 61 7.94 7.38 -3.79
C ILE A 61 6.57 8.05 -3.72
N GLU A 62 6.34 8.85 -2.68
CA GLU A 62 5.09 9.60 -2.54
C GLU A 62 4.89 10.52 -3.74
N GLN A 63 5.93 11.22 -4.22
CA GLN A 63 5.82 12.11 -5.37
C GLN A 63 5.63 11.33 -6.68
N ASP A 64 6.46 10.33 -6.97
CA ASP A 64 6.52 9.65 -8.27
C ASP A 64 5.33 8.72 -8.54
N SER A 65 4.76 8.14 -7.47
CA SER A 65 3.62 7.21 -7.57
C SER A 65 2.36 7.88 -8.15
N ASP A 66 1.60 7.11 -8.93
CA ASP A 66 0.25 7.51 -9.35
C ASP A 66 -0.81 7.12 -8.33
N VAL A 67 -0.67 5.94 -7.75
CA VAL A 67 -1.57 5.36 -6.75
C VAL A 67 -0.74 4.82 -5.59
N VAL A 68 -1.17 5.08 -4.36
CA VAL A 68 -0.61 4.46 -3.16
C VAL A 68 -1.73 3.75 -2.41
N ILE A 69 -1.55 2.45 -2.20
CA ILE A 69 -2.48 1.61 -1.44
C ILE A 69 -1.75 1.17 -0.17
N LEU A 70 -2.33 1.49 0.98
CA LEU A 70 -1.86 1.06 2.29
C LEU A 70 -2.77 -0.05 2.80
N ILE A 71 -2.19 -1.08 3.41
CA ILE A 71 -2.93 -2.21 3.93
C ILE A 71 -2.99 -2.09 5.45
N HIS A 72 -4.21 -2.08 6.01
CA HIS A 72 -4.43 -2.12 7.44
C HIS A 72 -5.24 -3.34 7.83
N ARG A 73 -4.80 -4.00 8.89
CA ARG A 73 -5.43 -5.17 9.47
C ARG A 73 -5.69 -4.91 10.96
N PRO A 74 -6.96 -4.78 11.39
CA PRO A 74 -7.28 -4.55 12.79
C PRO A 74 -6.81 -5.68 13.71
N ASP A 75 -6.92 -6.92 13.24
CA ASP A 75 -6.52 -8.14 13.98
C ASP A 75 -5.01 -8.25 14.24
N LEU A 76 -4.19 -7.54 13.45
CA LEU A 76 -2.75 -7.43 13.68
C LEU A 76 -2.43 -6.52 14.88
N VAL A 77 -3.33 -5.60 15.20
CA VAL A 77 -3.18 -4.63 16.29
C VAL A 77 -3.80 -5.15 17.58
N ASP A 78 -5.03 -5.67 17.48
CA ASP A 78 -5.77 -6.29 18.58
C ASP A 78 -6.31 -7.64 18.12
N PRO A 79 -5.77 -8.77 18.62
CA PRO A 79 -6.25 -10.10 18.25
C PRO A 79 -7.73 -10.34 18.56
N ASN A 80 -8.33 -9.57 19.48
CA ASN A 80 -9.75 -9.66 19.85
C ASN A 80 -10.62 -8.63 19.14
N ASP A 81 -10.09 -7.93 18.12
CA ASP A 81 -10.86 -6.93 17.37
C ASP A 81 -12.10 -7.60 16.73
N PRO A 82 -13.29 -6.98 16.85
CA PRO A 82 -14.53 -7.53 16.26
C PRO A 82 -14.47 -7.65 14.73
N ARG A 83 -13.55 -6.94 14.08
CA ARG A 83 -13.28 -7.01 12.63
C ARG A 83 -12.19 -8.04 12.30
N SER A 84 -11.95 -9.00 13.18
CA SER A 84 -11.02 -10.10 12.91
C SER A 84 -11.43 -10.86 11.65
N GLY A 85 -10.48 -11.03 10.72
CA GLY A 85 -10.77 -11.54 9.38
C GLY A 85 -11.04 -10.46 8.33
N GLU A 86 -10.99 -9.16 8.68
CA GLU A 86 -11.10 -8.05 7.73
C GLU A 86 -9.78 -7.33 7.50
N ALA A 87 -9.57 -6.85 6.28
CA ALA A 87 -8.47 -5.98 5.91
C ALA A 87 -8.99 -4.75 5.16
N ASP A 88 -8.46 -3.59 5.51
CA ASP A 88 -8.75 -2.34 4.83
C ASP A 88 -7.61 -2.04 3.82
N LEU A 89 -7.96 -2.01 2.53
CA LEU A 89 -7.14 -1.40 1.49
C LEU A 89 -7.46 0.09 1.42
N ILE A 90 -6.52 0.90 1.86
CA ILE A 90 -6.65 2.35 1.91
C ILE A 90 -5.96 2.93 0.68
N VAL A 91 -6.74 3.36 -0.30
CA VAL A 91 -6.22 4.14 -1.45
C VAL A 91 -5.90 5.54 -0.92
N ALA A 92 -4.68 5.71 -0.41
CA ALA A 92 -4.23 6.91 0.27
C ALA A 92 -3.84 8.03 -0.72
N LYS A 93 -3.43 7.66 -1.94
CA LYS A 93 -3.17 8.57 -3.05
C LYS A 93 -3.75 8.00 -4.33
N HIS A 94 -4.36 8.84 -5.15
CA HIS A 94 -4.78 8.51 -6.50
C HIS A 94 -4.72 9.77 -7.37
N ARG A 95 -3.75 9.86 -8.29
CA ARG A 95 -3.54 11.07 -9.11
C ARG A 95 -4.74 11.42 -10.01
N ASN A 96 -5.45 10.41 -10.50
CA ASN A 96 -6.50 10.54 -11.51
C ASN A 96 -7.87 10.07 -11.01
N GLY A 97 -8.10 10.03 -9.71
CA GLY A 97 -9.38 9.57 -9.17
C GLY A 97 -9.48 9.70 -7.66
N PRO A 98 -10.56 9.16 -7.08
CA PRO A 98 -10.82 9.32 -5.66
C PRO A 98 -9.91 8.45 -4.80
N THR A 99 -9.59 8.95 -3.62
CA THR A 99 -9.12 8.14 -2.50
C THR A 99 -10.33 7.46 -1.86
N ARG A 100 -10.16 6.22 -1.40
CA ARG A 100 -11.20 5.49 -0.67
C ARG A 100 -10.61 4.39 0.18
N ARG A 101 -11.37 3.95 1.18
CA ARG A 101 -11.11 2.72 1.92
C ARG A 101 -11.97 1.60 1.35
N ILE A 102 -11.37 0.44 1.12
CA ILE A 102 -12.04 -0.76 0.63
C ILE A 102 -11.81 -1.84 1.67
N THR A 103 -12.88 -2.30 2.31
CA THR A 103 -12.81 -3.40 3.26
C THR A 103 -12.99 -4.72 2.51
N LEU A 104 -12.09 -5.66 2.80
CA LEU A 104 -12.04 -7.01 2.23
C LEU A 104 -12.02 -8.03 3.35
N ALA A 105 -12.49 -9.24 3.08
CA ALA A 105 -12.23 -10.38 3.95
C ALA A 105 -10.83 -10.94 3.66
N HIS A 106 -10.04 -11.24 4.70
CA HIS A 106 -8.75 -11.89 4.56
C HIS A 106 -8.80 -13.35 5.02
N GLN A 107 -8.35 -14.26 4.15
CA GLN A 107 -8.20 -15.68 4.41
C GLN A 107 -6.72 -16.01 4.32
N LEU A 108 -5.96 -15.58 5.33
CA LEU A 108 -4.49 -15.57 5.27
C LEU A 108 -3.87 -16.97 5.30
N HIS A 109 -4.58 -17.96 5.85
CA HIS A 109 -4.21 -19.36 5.72
C HIS A 109 -4.23 -19.86 4.26
N LEU A 110 -4.88 -19.11 3.35
CA LEU A 110 -4.88 -19.32 1.91
C LEU A 110 -4.13 -18.20 1.14
N SER A 111 -3.47 -17.27 1.84
CA SER A 111 -2.86 -16.07 1.24
C SER A 111 -3.82 -15.29 0.32
N ARG A 112 -5.10 -15.24 0.69
CA ARG A 112 -6.17 -14.71 -0.16
C ARG A 112 -6.91 -13.55 0.49
N PHE A 113 -7.21 -12.53 -0.31
CA PHE A 113 -8.22 -11.52 0.02
C PHE A 113 -9.46 -11.78 -0.84
N ALA A 114 -10.63 -11.67 -0.24
CA ALA A 114 -11.92 -11.86 -0.89
C ALA A 114 -12.78 -10.61 -0.71
N ASN A 115 -13.68 -10.38 -1.67
CA ASN A 115 -14.69 -9.33 -1.52
C ASN A 115 -15.55 -9.62 -0.29
N MET A 116 -15.91 -8.57 0.45
CA MET A 116 -16.94 -8.68 1.46
C MET A 116 -18.25 -9.13 0.81
N ALA A 117 -19.04 -9.94 1.51
CA ALA A 117 -20.36 -10.32 1.02
C ALA A 117 -21.18 -9.03 0.82
N ASN A 118 -21.63 -8.79 -0.40
CA ASN A 118 -22.58 -7.72 -0.67
C ASN A 118 -23.91 -8.10 0.00
N PRO A 119 -24.46 -7.28 0.92
CA PRO A 119 -25.80 -7.53 1.46
C PRO A 119 -26.89 -7.48 0.38
N SER A 120 -26.59 -6.99 -0.84
CA SER A 120 -27.48 -6.94 -1.99
C SER A 120 -27.39 -8.14 -2.94
N THR A 121 -26.51 -9.11 -2.68
CA THR A 121 -26.46 -10.36 -3.44
C THR A 121 -27.13 -11.47 -2.63
N SER A 122 -28.43 -11.33 -2.37
CA SER A 122 -29.25 -12.50 -2.10
C SER A 122 -29.29 -13.32 -3.39
N VAL A 123 -28.56 -14.42 -3.39
CA VAL A 123 -28.72 -15.46 -4.40
C VAL A 123 -30.18 -15.93 -4.31
N PRO A 124 -30.99 -15.78 -5.38
CA PRO A 124 -32.32 -16.36 -5.38
C PRO A 124 -32.15 -17.88 -5.40
N PHE A 125 -32.52 -18.53 -4.30
CA PHE A 125 -32.91 -19.94 -4.32
C PHE A 125 -34.31 -20.06 -4.92
#